data_AF-A0A950SDM5-F1
#
_entry.id   AF-A0A950SDM5-F1
#
_cell.length_a   1.000
_cell.length_b   1.000
_cell.length_c   1.000
_cell.angle_alpha   90.00
_cell.angle_beta   90.00
_cell.angle_gamma   90.00
#
_symmetry.space_group_name_H-M   'P 1'
#
loop_
_entity.id
_entity.type
_entity.pdbx_description
1 polymer ?
#
loop_
_entity_poly.entity_id
_entity_poly.type
_entity_poly.pdbx_seq_one_letter_code
_entity_poly.pdbx_strand_id
1 'polypeptide(L)'
;MLLPDVCLARRRYVAEVIGAALLSAGREGYRRAGERLAVPGETVRDWRRRFGSGAERITGHFLRWARALDGSLDPPAGQGSLVADAMEAIGLCTKVASLVLGRRSPWSWASALTSGGLLEINTSTPWPVPE
;
A
#
# COMPACT_ATOMS: atom_id res chain seq x y z
N MET A 1 -0.28 -0.60 -18.97
CA MET A 1 0.05 0.70 -19.60
C MET A 1 1.22 1.31 -18.85
N LEU A 2 2.38 1.43 -19.50
CA LEU A 2 3.58 2.04 -18.90
C LEU A 2 3.42 3.56 -18.95
N LEU A 3 3.30 4.20 -17.80
CA LEU A 3 3.27 5.65 -17.66
C LEU A 3 4.63 6.13 -17.13
N PRO A 4 5.18 7.24 -17.66
CA PRO A 4 6.38 7.86 -17.09
C PRO A 4 6.20 8.18 -15.61
N ASP A 5 7.25 8.05 -14.81
CA ASP A 5 7.19 8.22 -13.34
C ASP A 5 6.69 9.63 -12.93
N VAL A 6 6.98 10.65 -13.75
CA VAL A 6 6.45 12.01 -13.59
C VAL A 6 4.91 12.05 -13.66
N CYS A 7 4.28 11.19 -14.47
CA CYS A 7 2.83 11.06 -14.54
C CYS A 7 2.25 10.38 -13.28
N LEU A 8 3.09 9.69 -12.50
CA LEU A 8 2.74 9.06 -11.22
C LEU A 8 3.04 9.96 -10.01
N ALA A 9 3.68 11.12 -10.17
CA ALA A 9 4.08 11.99 -9.06
C ALA A 9 2.91 12.37 -8.14
N ARG A 10 1.76 12.76 -8.71
CA ARG A 10 0.54 13.04 -7.93
C ARG A 10 0.00 11.80 -7.21
N ARG A 11 0.05 10.63 -7.86
CA ARG A 11 -0.40 9.35 -7.27
C ARG A 11 0.53 8.87 -6.17
N ARG A 12 1.83 9.15 -6.29
CA ARG A 12 2.84 8.91 -5.27
C ARG A 12 2.57 9.78 -4.04
N TYR A 13 2.39 11.09 -4.23
CA TYR A 13 2.07 11.99 -3.12
C TYR A 13 0.81 11.52 -2.36
N VAL A 14 -0.25 11.16 -3.08
CA VAL A 14 -1.47 10.62 -2.48
C VAL A 14 -1.21 9.30 -1.75
N ALA A 15 -0.40 8.41 -2.29
CA ALA A 15 -0.04 7.15 -1.65
C ALA A 15 0.79 7.35 -0.36
N GLU A 16 1.69 8.35 -0.32
CA GLU A 16 2.43 8.72 0.90
C GLU A 16 1.47 9.21 1.99
N VAL A 17 0.51 10.06 1.64
CA VAL A 17 -0.50 10.58 2.58
C VAL A 17 -1.40 9.46 3.12
N ILE A 18 -1.88 8.59 2.23
CA ILE A 18 -2.65 7.39 2.62
C ILE A 18 -1.81 6.50 3.54
N GLY A 19 -0.55 6.25 3.18
CA GLY A 19 0.38 5.45 3.96
C GLY A 19 0.58 5.96 5.38
N ALA A 20 0.79 7.27 5.51
CA ALA A 20 0.91 7.94 6.81
C ALA A 20 -0.41 7.90 7.62
N ALA A 21 -1.56 7.96 6.95
CA ALA A 21 -2.88 7.79 7.57
C ALA A 21 -3.09 6.35 8.10
N LEU A 22 -2.58 5.33 7.41
CA LEU A 22 -2.63 3.94 7.85
C LEU A 22 -1.68 3.67 9.01
N LEU A 23 -0.42 4.13 8.92
CA LEU A 23 0.61 3.94 9.95
C LEU A 23 0.29 4.62 11.30
N SER A 24 -0.56 5.63 11.26
CA SER A 24 -1.06 6.33 12.45
C SER A 24 -2.23 5.61 13.14
N ALA A 25 -2.81 4.57 12.53
CA ALA A 25 -3.83 3.77 13.18
C ALA A 25 -3.28 3.13 14.47
N GLY A 26 -4.05 3.21 15.56
CA GLY A 26 -3.63 2.75 16.89
C GLY A 26 -2.71 3.72 17.66
N ARG A 27 -2.10 4.72 17.00
CA ARG A 27 -1.30 5.78 17.65
C ARG A 27 -2.11 7.05 17.89
N GLU A 28 -3.02 7.35 16.98
CA GLU A 28 -3.89 8.53 17.06
C GLU A 28 -5.25 8.33 16.38
N GLY A 29 -6.25 9.09 16.84
CA GLY A 29 -7.58 9.14 16.26
C GLY A 29 -7.59 9.75 14.85
N TYR A 30 -8.57 9.39 14.03
CA TYR A 30 -8.65 9.80 12.62
C TYR A 30 -8.77 11.31 12.42
N ARG A 31 -9.40 12.05 13.36
CA ARG A 31 -9.48 13.52 13.30
C ARG A 31 -8.11 14.19 13.42
N ARG A 32 -7.35 13.82 14.45
CA ARG A 32 -5.98 14.32 14.69
C ARG A 32 -5.03 13.95 13.55
N ALA A 33 -5.14 12.73 13.05
CA ALA A 33 -4.39 12.31 11.87
C ALA A 33 -4.75 13.14 10.62
N GLY A 34 -6.03 13.46 10.42
CA GLY A 34 -6.50 14.31 9.33
C GLY A 34 -5.92 15.72 9.39
N GLU A 35 -5.99 16.37 10.55
CA GLU A 35 -5.38 17.68 10.79
C GLU A 35 -3.88 17.69 10.47
N ARG A 36 -3.13 16.71 10.99
CA ARG A 36 -1.68 16.56 10.75
C ARG A 36 -1.35 16.34 9.27
N LEU A 37 -2.22 15.63 8.55
CA LEU A 37 -2.03 15.28 7.13
C LEU A 37 -2.69 16.29 6.17
N ALA A 38 -3.32 17.36 6.69
CA ALA A 38 -4.09 18.33 5.92
C ALA A 38 -5.19 17.69 5.04
N VAL A 39 -5.89 16.69 5.57
CA VAL A 39 -7.04 16.03 4.92
C VAL A 39 -8.21 15.88 5.90
N PRO A 40 -9.47 15.81 5.45
CA PRO A 40 -10.61 15.58 6.35
C PRO A 40 -10.45 14.30 7.17
N GLY A 41 -10.79 14.34 8.46
CA GLY A 41 -10.67 13.17 9.35
C GLY A 41 -11.54 12.00 8.91
N GLU A 42 -12.70 12.27 8.33
CA GLU A 42 -13.62 11.29 7.75
C GLU A 42 -12.96 10.55 6.59
N THR A 43 -12.16 11.23 5.78
CA THR A 43 -11.37 10.62 4.71
C THR A 43 -10.33 9.65 5.26
N VAL A 44 -9.64 10.01 6.35
CA VAL A 44 -8.72 9.11 7.05
C VAL A 44 -9.46 7.87 7.59
N ARG A 45 -10.63 8.07 8.20
CA ARG A 45 -11.47 6.98 8.70
C ARG A 45 -11.88 6.03 7.58
N ASP A 46 -12.30 6.58 6.44
CA ASP A 46 -12.70 5.81 5.27
C ASP A 46 -11.54 5.03 4.66
N TRP A 47 -10.35 5.62 4.57
CA TRP A 47 -9.15 4.92 4.11
C TRP A 47 -8.78 3.75 5.00
N ARG A 48 -8.75 3.97 6.34
CA ARG A 48 -8.49 2.90 7.31
C ARG A 48 -9.54 1.79 7.21
N ARG A 49 -10.82 2.13 7.06
CA ARG A 49 -11.91 1.15 6.87
C ARG A 49 -11.69 0.33 5.60
N ARG A 50 -11.49 0.99 4.45
CA ARG A 50 -11.29 0.32 3.15
C ARG A 50 -10.06 -0.56 3.16
N PHE A 51 -8.97 -0.13 3.79
CA PHE A 51 -7.78 -0.94 3.97
C PHE A 51 -8.08 -2.20 4.76
N GLY A 52 -8.77 -2.08 5.90
CA GLY A 52 -9.19 -3.22 6.69
C GLY A 52 -10.09 -4.19 5.92
N SER A 53 -11.08 -3.69 5.18
CA SER A 53 -11.97 -4.51 4.36
C SER A 53 -11.25 -5.21 3.20
N GLY A 54 -10.16 -4.62 2.68
CA GLY A 54 -9.37 -5.16 1.58
C GLY A 54 -8.12 -5.92 2.00
N ALA A 55 -7.88 -6.08 3.31
CA ALA A 55 -6.57 -6.44 3.85
C ALA A 55 -6.06 -7.79 3.33
N GLU A 56 -6.88 -8.83 3.34
CA GLU A 56 -6.50 -10.17 2.83
C GLU A 56 -6.08 -10.14 1.35
N ARG A 57 -6.83 -9.42 0.52
CA ARG A 57 -6.53 -9.26 -0.90
C ARG A 57 -5.23 -8.46 -1.11
N ILE A 58 -5.00 -7.42 -0.30
CA ILE A 58 -3.76 -6.63 -0.31
C ILE A 58 -2.58 -7.54 0.05
N THR A 59 -2.68 -8.32 1.13
CA THR A 59 -1.66 -9.29 1.54
C THR A 59 -1.30 -10.22 0.38
N GLY A 60 -2.29 -10.90 -0.22
CA GLY A 60 -2.06 -11.81 -1.32
C GLY A 60 -1.42 -11.14 -2.55
N HIS A 61 -1.81 -9.90 -2.87
CA HIS A 61 -1.22 -9.15 -3.99
C HIS A 61 0.26 -8.84 -3.77
N PHE A 62 0.62 -8.31 -2.60
CA PHE A 62 2.00 -7.93 -2.32
C PHE A 62 2.91 -9.14 -2.12
N LEU A 63 2.42 -10.25 -1.54
CA LEU A 63 3.20 -11.48 -1.43
C LEU A 63 3.47 -12.12 -2.81
N ARG A 64 2.49 -12.11 -3.73
CA ARG A 64 2.72 -12.57 -5.11
C ARG A 64 3.79 -11.73 -5.81
N TRP A 65 3.74 -10.41 -5.68
CA TRP A 65 4.76 -9.52 -6.24
C TRP A 65 6.13 -9.74 -5.60
N ALA A 66 6.19 -9.91 -4.28
CA ALA A 66 7.46 -10.16 -3.59
C ALA A 66 8.10 -11.46 -4.10
N ARG A 67 7.30 -12.51 -4.32
CA ARG A 67 7.77 -13.80 -4.86
C ARG A 67 8.14 -13.73 -6.35
N ALA A 68 7.46 -12.90 -7.13
CA ALA A 68 7.82 -12.65 -8.53
C ALA A 68 9.17 -11.90 -8.65
N LEU A 69 9.48 -11.02 -7.69
CA LEU A 69 10.74 -10.27 -7.64
C LEU A 69 11.89 -11.09 -7.03
N ASP A 70 11.58 -11.98 -6.09
CA ASP A 70 12.52 -12.90 -5.47
C ASP A 70 11.86 -14.28 -5.28
N GLY A 71 12.17 -15.21 -6.19
CA GLY A 71 11.61 -16.55 -6.19
C GLY A 71 12.01 -17.41 -4.98
N SER A 72 13.04 -17.00 -4.24
CA SER A 72 13.50 -17.70 -3.03
C SER A 72 12.78 -17.26 -1.76
N LEU A 73 11.87 -16.28 -1.87
CA LEU A 73 11.19 -15.70 -0.73
C LEU A 73 10.18 -16.68 -0.09
N ASP A 74 10.45 -17.05 1.15
CA ASP A 74 9.48 -17.72 1.99
C ASP A 74 8.41 -16.73 2.49
N PRO A 75 7.13 -17.11 2.46
CA PRO A 75 6.07 -16.24 2.95
C PRO A 75 6.20 -16.03 4.47
N PRO A 76 6.00 -14.80 4.96
CA PRO A 76 6.02 -14.53 6.40
C PRO A 76 4.89 -15.29 7.10
N ALA A 77 5.13 -15.70 8.34
CA ALA A 77 4.08 -16.25 9.19
C ALA A 77 3.07 -15.14 9.50
N GLY A 78 1.77 -15.42 9.33
CA GLY A 78 0.72 -14.46 9.64
C GLY A 78 0.75 -14.03 11.10
N GLN A 79 0.57 -12.73 11.36
CA GLN A 79 0.54 -12.11 12.69
C GLN A 79 -0.84 -12.21 13.38
N GLY A 80 -1.82 -12.86 12.74
CA GLY A 80 -3.17 -13.06 13.28
C GLY A 80 -4.09 -11.84 13.19
N SER A 81 -3.65 -10.76 12.54
CA SER A 81 -4.45 -9.58 12.23
C SER A 81 -4.31 -9.26 10.76
N LEU A 82 -5.42 -9.33 10.02
CA LEU A 82 -5.43 -9.10 8.56
C LEU A 82 -4.78 -7.76 8.19
N VAL A 83 -5.01 -6.71 8.99
CA VAL A 83 -4.43 -5.38 8.77
C VAL A 83 -2.91 -5.39 9.00
N ALA A 84 -2.43 -6.09 10.04
CA ALA A 84 -1.00 -6.22 10.30
C ALA A 84 -0.31 -7.04 9.20
N ASP A 85 -0.92 -8.15 8.79
CA ASP A 85 -0.45 -9.02 7.71
C ASP A 85 -0.33 -8.25 6.39
N ALA A 86 -1.32 -7.40 6.08
CA ALA A 86 -1.29 -6.56 4.89
C ALA A 86 -0.16 -5.52 4.94
N MET A 87 0.06 -4.89 6.10
CA MET A 87 1.16 -3.94 6.28
C MET A 87 2.53 -4.62 6.19
N GLU A 88 2.67 -5.81 6.74
CA GLU A 88 3.91 -6.61 6.64
C GLU A 88 4.17 -7.04 5.20
N ALA A 89 3.17 -7.54 4.48
CA ALA A 89 3.30 -7.91 3.07
C ALA A 89 3.73 -6.71 2.20
N ILE A 90 3.15 -5.52 2.43
CA ILE A 90 3.61 -4.28 1.78
C ILE A 90 5.07 -3.99 2.14
N GLY A 91 5.43 -4.03 3.43
CA GLY A 91 6.80 -3.78 3.89
C GLY A 91 7.81 -4.72 3.25
N LEU A 92 7.52 -6.02 3.24
CA LEU A 92 8.35 -7.05 2.65
C LEU A 92 8.53 -6.84 1.15
N CYS A 93 7.44 -6.71 0.41
CA CYS A 93 7.47 -6.54 -1.03
C CYS A 93 8.22 -5.26 -1.45
N THR A 94 7.97 -4.14 -0.77
CA THR A 94 8.64 -2.86 -1.08
C THR A 94 10.14 -2.89 -0.73
N LYS A 95 10.54 -3.66 0.29
CA LYS A 95 11.94 -3.94 0.60
C LYS A 95 12.59 -4.77 -0.51
N VAL A 96 12.00 -5.89 -0.91
CA VAL A 96 12.49 -6.75 -2.00
C VAL A 96 12.62 -5.94 -3.29
N ALA A 97 11.59 -5.18 -3.65
CA ALA A 97 11.60 -4.35 -4.85
C ALA A 97 12.69 -3.27 -4.79
N SER A 98 12.97 -2.70 -3.62
CA SER A 98 14.07 -1.75 -3.46
C SER A 98 15.45 -2.37 -3.65
N LEU A 99 15.61 -3.65 -3.32
CA LEU A 99 16.85 -4.40 -3.52
C LEU A 99 17.05 -4.77 -5.00
N VAL A 100 15.98 -5.19 -5.68
CA VAL A 100 16.03 -5.67 -7.07
C VAL A 100 16.02 -4.53 -8.09
N LEU A 101 15.22 -3.49 -7.87
CA LEU A 101 14.91 -2.45 -8.86
C LEU A 101 15.41 -1.05 -8.47
N GLY A 102 16.07 -0.93 -7.31
CA GLY A 102 16.61 0.33 -6.80
C GLY A 102 15.71 1.02 -5.76
N ARG A 103 16.33 1.90 -4.95
CA ARG A 103 15.68 2.47 -3.75
C ARG A 103 14.62 3.51 -4.10
N ARG A 104 13.42 3.37 -3.52
CA ARG A 104 12.39 4.41 -3.42
C ARG A 104 11.61 4.25 -2.12
N SER A 105 10.75 5.22 -1.80
CA SER A 105 9.91 5.12 -0.61
C SER A 105 8.93 3.93 -0.71
N PRO A 106 8.58 3.27 0.41
CA PRO A 106 7.66 2.13 0.40
C PRO A 106 6.31 2.43 -0.26
N TRP A 107 5.74 3.61 -0.02
CA TRP A 107 4.45 4.00 -0.60
C TRP A 107 4.54 4.36 -2.09
N SER A 108 5.72 4.78 -2.56
CA SER A 108 5.98 4.87 -4.00
C SER A 108 6.01 3.48 -4.65
N TRP A 109 6.62 2.48 -4.00
CA TRP A 109 6.52 1.08 -4.44
C TRP A 109 5.08 0.58 -4.42
N ALA A 110 4.36 0.77 -3.31
CA ALA A 110 2.98 0.35 -3.18
C ALA A 110 2.09 0.99 -4.26
N SER A 111 2.24 2.28 -4.53
CA SER A 111 1.50 2.98 -5.57
C SER A 111 1.76 2.39 -6.96
N ALA A 112 3.02 2.14 -7.33
CA ALA A 112 3.34 1.58 -8.64
C ALA A 112 2.94 0.11 -8.80
N LEU A 113 3.14 -0.73 -7.78
CA LEU A 113 2.73 -2.16 -7.79
C LEU A 113 1.21 -2.34 -7.74
N THR A 114 0.49 -1.27 -7.39
CA THR A 114 -0.96 -1.18 -7.42
C THR A 114 -1.40 -0.07 -8.35
N SER A 115 -0.67 0.35 -9.39
CA SER A 115 -0.98 1.47 -10.32
C SER A 115 -1.78 2.69 -9.75
N GLY A 116 -1.65 3.01 -8.46
CA GLY A 116 -2.40 4.03 -7.71
C GLY A 116 -3.77 3.62 -7.12
N GLY A 117 -4.10 2.33 -7.02
CA GLY A 117 -5.41 1.79 -6.61
C GLY A 117 -5.40 0.94 -5.33
N LEU A 118 -4.42 1.11 -4.45
CA LEU A 118 -4.28 0.38 -3.17
C LEU A 118 -5.57 0.30 -2.34
N LEU A 119 -6.39 1.36 -2.34
CA LEU A 119 -7.65 1.45 -1.59
C LEU A 119 -8.90 1.52 -2.48
N GLU A 120 -8.75 1.28 -3.79
CA GLU A 120 -9.82 1.40 -4.79
C GLU A 120 -10.56 2.75 -4.76
N ILE A 121 -9.90 3.81 -4.30
CA ILE A 121 -10.47 5.17 -4.25
C ILE A 121 -10.53 5.78 -5.66
N ASN A 122 -9.87 5.14 -6.62
CA ASN A 122 -9.86 5.54 -8.02
C ASN A 122 -10.85 4.66 -8.78
N THR A 123 -11.69 5.26 -9.63
CA THR A 123 -12.77 4.66 -10.44
C THR A 123 -12.31 3.63 -11.48
N SER A 124 -11.08 3.13 -11.38
CA SER A 124 -10.52 2.10 -12.23
C SER A 124 -10.19 0.88 -11.37
N THR A 125 -11.07 -0.12 -11.40
CA THR A 125 -10.84 -1.49 -10.88
C THR A 125 -11.36 -2.50 -11.93
N PRO A 126 -10.88 -3.76 -11.92
CA PRO A 126 -10.19 -4.46 -10.84
C PRO A 126 -8.80 -5.02 -11.25
N TRP A 127 -7.86 -5.08 -10.32
CA TRP A 127 -6.50 -5.64 -10.51
C TRP A 127 -6.45 -6.99 -11.26
N PRO A 128 -5.76 -7.09 -12.41
CA PRO A 128 -5.25 -8.36 -12.92
C PRO A 128 -3.71 -8.43 -12.82
N VAL A 129 -3.31 -9.39 -11.98
CA VAL A 129 -2.24 -10.42 -11.97
C VAL A 129 -0.85 -10.28 -12.62
N PRO A 130 0.15 -11.02 -12.06
CA PRO A 130 1.49 -11.27 -12.63
C PRO A 130 1.49 -12.41 -13.69
N GLU A 131 2.55 -12.45 -14.49
CA GLU A 131 3.14 -13.68 -15.07
C GLU A 131 4.34 -14.12 -14.22
#